data_AF-A0AAU2DJP1-F1
#
_entry.id   AF-A0AAU2DJP1-F1
#
_cell.length_a   1.000
_cell.length_b   1.000
_cell.length_c   1.000
_cell.angle_alpha   90.00
_cell.angle_beta   90.00
_cell.angle_gamma   90.00
#
_symmetry.space_group_name_H-M   'P 1'
#
loop_
_entity.id
_entity.type
_entity.pdbx_description
1 polymer ?
#
loop_
_entity_poly.entity_id
_entity_poly.type
_entity_poly.pdbx_seq_one_letter_code
_entity_poly.pdbx_strand_id
1 'polypeptide(L)' 'MNYPYPTEIADLPSATLTAICRTRGCPAEGLPFEGTYFENPAPPMYRGQCGRCGQPITDLRTSNGALLG' A
#
# COMPACT_ATOMS: atom_id res chain seq x y z
N MET A 1 28.20 9.34 -15.85
CA MET A 1 27.42 8.10 -16.05
C MET A 1 25.97 8.44 -15.76
N ASN A 2 25.17 8.65 -16.81
CA ASN A 2 23.74 8.86 -16.70
C ASN A 2 23.11 7.45 -16.75
N TYR A 3 22.94 6.82 -15.59
CA TYR A 3 22.17 5.59 -15.54
C TYR A 3 20.73 5.98 -15.87
N PRO A 4 20.13 5.52 -16.98
CA PRO A 4 18.71 5.72 -17.18
C PRO A 4 18.04 5.06 -15.97
N TYR A 5 17.27 5.84 -15.22
CA TYR A 5 16.39 5.29 -14.20
C TYR A 5 15.62 4.14 -14.87
N PRO A 6 15.62 2.92 -14.33
CA PRO A 6 14.93 1.81 -14.96
C PRO A 6 13.46 2.19 -15.08
N THR A 7 13.03 2.45 -16.32
CA THR A 7 11.65 2.74 -16.69
C THR A 7 10.70 1.62 -16.29
N GLU A 8 11.24 0.44 -15.95
CA GLU A 8 10.50 -0.73 -15.49
C GLU A 8 9.69 -0.49 -14.20
N ILE A 9 10.08 0.46 -13.34
CA ILE A 9 9.30 0.79 -12.12
C ILE A 9 8.00 1.53 -12.48
N ALA A 10 7.96 2.23 -13.62
CA ALA A 10 6.81 3.01 -14.06
C ALA A 10 5.68 2.13 -14.65
N ASP A 11 5.97 0.89 -15.05
CA ASP A 11 5.02 -0.03 -15.70
C ASP A 11 4.45 -1.10 -14.75
N LEU A 12 4.87 -1.14 -13.48
CA LEU A 12 4.26 -2.05 -12.52
C LEU A 12 2.80 -1.62 -12.27
N PRO A 13 1.82 -2.53 -12.45
CA PRO A 13 0.43 -2.17 -12.22
C PRO A 13 0.28 -1.71 -10.77
N SER A 14 -0.20 -0.48 -10.62
CA SER A 14 -0.32 0.20 -9.35
C SER A 14 -1.68 0.85 -9.22
N ALA A 15 -2.16 0.92 -7.99
CA ALA A 15 -3.43 1.54 -7.64
C ALA A 15 -3.24 2.49 -6.46
N THR A 16 -3.98 3.60 -6.47
CA THR A 16 -4.13 4.43 -5.29
C THR A 16 -5.12 3.76 -4.34
N LEU A 17 -4.63 3.35 -3.17
CA LEU A 17 -5.45 2.71 -2.15
C LEU A 17 -5.40 3.51 -0.86
N THR A 18 -6.48 3.44 -0.09
CA THR A 18 -6.54 3.88 1.30
C THR A 18 -6.10 2.74 2.20
N ALA A 19 -5.10 2.99 3.03
CA ALA A 19 -4.60 2.07 4.01
C ALA A 19 -4.98 2.53 5.42
N ILE A 20 -5.38 1.58 6.27
CA ILE A 20 -5.73 1.84 7.67
C ILE A 20 -4.93 0.90 8.55
N CYS A 21 -4.07 1.45 9.41
CA CYS A 21 -3.38 0.65 10.41
C CYS A 21 -4.37 0.21 11.51
N ARG A 22 -4.43 -1.08 11.81
CA ARG A 22 -5.28 -1.66 12.87
C ARG A 22 -4.47 -2.19 14.06
N THR A 23 -3.16 -1.95 14.08
CA THR A 23 -2.31 -2.36 15.20
C THR A 23 -2.65 -1.55 16.43
N ARG A 24 -3.13 -2.23 17.48
CA ARG A 24 -3.41 -1.61 18.78
C ARG A 24 -2.17 -0.91 19.34
N GLY A 25 -2.33 0.36 19.70
CA GLY A 25 -1.26 1.18 20.26
C GLY A 25 -0.34 1.81 19.21
N CYS A 26 -0.63 1.66 17.91
CA CYS A 26 0.07 2.42 16.89
C CYS A 26 -0.40 3.89 16.89
N PRO A 27 0.50 4.88 16.78
CA PRO A 27 0.11 6.28 16.64
C PRO A 27 -0.78 6.57 15.42
N ALA A 28 -0.75 5.69 14.41
CA ALA A 28 -1.59 5.76 13.22
C ALA A 28 -2.76 4.77 13.24
N GLU A 29 -3.07 4.16 14.39
CA GLU A 29 -4.21 3.26 14.53
C GLU A 29 -5.51 3.97 14.13
N GLY A 30 -6.25 3.39 13.19
CA GLY A 30 -7.54 3.91 12.72
C GLY A 30 -7.47 5.13 11.80
N LEU A 31 -6.28 5.69 11.54
CA LEU A 31 -6.12 6.82 10.63
C LEU A 31 -6.02 6.33 9.17
N PRO A 32 -6.93 6.75 8.28
CA PRO A 32 -6.82 6.45 6.86
C PRO A 32 -5.74 7.31 6.19
N PHE A 33 -4.96 6.70 5.31
CA PHE A 33 -4.01 7.42 4.46
C PHE A 33 -3.98 6.81 3.06
N GLU A 34 -3.89 7.67 2.05
CA GLU A 34 -3.80 7.26 0.65
C GLU A 34 -2.34 7.09 0.23
N GLY A 35 -2.08 6.05 -0.56
CA GLY A 35 -0.76 5.78 -1.13
C GLY A 35 -0.86 5.02 -2.44
N THR A 36 0.22 5.06 -3.22
CA THR A 36 0.37 4.22 -4.40
C THR A 36 0.86 2.84 -3.96
N TYR A 37 0.08 1.81 -4.26
CA TYR A 37 0.41 0.41 -3.97
C TYR A 37 0.62 -0.34 -5.28
N PHE A 38 1.70 -1.10 -5.34
CA PHE A 38 2.01 -1.95 -6.49
C PHE A 38 1.44 -3.34 -6.27
N GLU A 39 0.98 -3.95 -7.36
CA GLU A 39 0.49 -5.33 -7.32
C GLU A 39 1.64 -6.30 -7.05
N ASN A 40 1.38 -7.27 -6.19
CA ASN A 40 2.27 -8.37 -5.90
C ASN A 40 1.92 -9.55 -6.81
N PRO A 41 2.93 -10.30 -7.29
CA PRO A 41 2.70 -11.51 -8.07
C PRO A 41 2.05 -12.66 -7.27
N ALA A 42 2.02 -12.55 -5.93
CA ALA A 42 1.41 -13.53 -5.04
C ALA A 42 0.41 -12.84 -4.11
N PRO A 43 -0.73 -13.49 -3.79
CA PRO A 43 -1.73 -12.92 -2.90
C PRO A 43 -1.15 -12.58 -1.50
N PRO A 44 -1.67 -11.54 -0.83
CA PRO A 44 -2.68 -10.60 -1.33
C PRO A 44 -2.13 -9.68 -2.44
N MET A 45 -3.00 -9.32 -3.38
CA MET A 45 -2.67 -8.53 -4.58
C MET A 45 -1.95 -7.23 -4.21
N TYR A 46 -2.39 -6.53 -3.17
CA TYR A 46 -1.69 -5.35 -2.66
C TYR A 46 -1.20 -5.62 -1.23
N ARG A 47 -0.01 -5.10 -0.91
CA ARG A 47 0.59 -5.18 0.43
C ARG A 47 1.00 -3.80 0.88
N GLY A 48 0.64 -3.44 2.10
CA GLY A 48 1.05 -2.20 2.73
C GLY A 48 1.78 -2.45 4.03
N GLN A 49 2.63 -1.51 4.42
CA GLN A 49 3.26 -1.48 5.74
C GLN A 49 3.01 -0.11 6.37
N CYS A 50 2.65 -0.10 7.65
CA CYS A 50 2.45 1.15 8.36
C CYS A 50 3.80 1.80 8.64
N GLY A 51 4.01 3.01 8.13
CA GLY A 51 5.25 3.77 8.36
C GLY A 51 5.48 4.20 9.82
N ARG A 52 4.50 4.01 10.72
CA ARG A 52 4.62 4.36 12.15
C ARG A 52 5.02 3.19 13.04
N CYS A 53 4.39 2.03 12.87
CA CYS A 53 4.67 0.84 13.69
C CYS A 53 5.41 -0.28 12.94
N GLY A 54 5.61 -0.13 11.63
CA GLY A 54 6.24 -1.15 10.77
C GLY A 54 5.40 -2.42 10.57
N GLN A 55 4.18 -2.48 11.10
CA GLN A 55 3.32 -3.65 10.95
C GLN A 55 2.69 -3.69 9.55
N PRO A 56 2.44 -4.88 9.00
CA PRO A 56 1.73 -5.03 7.75
C PRO A 56 0.29 -4.50 7.87
N ILE A 57 -0.19 -3.87 6.81
CA ILE A 57 -1.55 -3.39 6.68
C ILE A 57 -2.35 -4.43 5.90
N THR A 58 -3.37 -4.96 6.55
CA THR A 58 -4.28 -5.97 5.98
C THR A 58 -5.59 -5.35 5.47
N ASP A 59 -5.87 -4.09 5.78
CA ASP A 59 -7.06 -3.34 5.37
C ASP A 59 -6.66 -2.27 4.35
N LEU A 60 -6.49 -2.70 3.08
CA LEU A 60 -6.30 -1.84 1.92
C LEU A 60 -7.61 -1.72 1.14
N ARG A 61 -8.02 -0.50 0.83
CA ARG A 61 -9.29 -0.20 0.15
C ARG A 61 -9.04 0.64 -1.09
N THR A 62 -9.79 0.40 -2.16
CA THR A 62 -9.80 1.33 -3.29
C THR A 62 -10.54 2.62 -2.92
N SER A 63 -10.23 3.72 -3.60
CA SER A 63 -10.93 5.01 -3.45
C SER A 63 -12.44 4.93 -3.73
N ASN A 64 -12.91 3.88 -4.41
CA ASN A 64 -14.33 3.56 -4.60
C ASN A 64 -14.97 2.81 -3.42
N GLY A 65 -14.26 2.62 -2.30
CA GLY A 65 -14.78 1.97 -1.10
C GLY A 65 -14.89 0.45 -1.18
N ALA A 66 -14.44 -0.18 -2.27
CA ALA A 66 -14.42 -1.63 -2.40
C ALA A 66 -13.22 -2.22 -1.64
N LEU A 67 -13.50 -3.16 -0.73
CA LEU A 67 -12.51 -3.97 -0.04
C LEU A 67 -11.82 -4.89 -1.05
N LEU A 68 -10.49 -4.82 -1.12
CA LEU A 68 -9.67 -5.76 -1.88
C LEU A 68 -9.23 -6.86 -0.92
N GLY A 69 -10.18 -7.74 -0.57
CA GLY A 69 -9.99 -8.90 0.30
C GLY A 69 -9.38 -10.08 -0.44
#